data_AF-A0A812T368-F1
#
_entry.id   AF-A0A812T368-F1
#
_cell.length_a   1.000
_cell.length_b   1.000
_cell.length_c   1.000
_cell.angle_alpha   90.00
_cell.angle_beta   90.00
_cell.angle_gamma   90.00
#
_symmetry.space_group_name_H-M   'P 1'
#
loop_
_entity.id
_entity.type
_entity.pdbx_description
1 polymer ?
#
loop_
_entity_poly.entity_id
_entity_poly.type
_entity_poly.pdbx_seq_one_letter_code
_entity_poly.pdbx_strand_id
1 'polypeptide(L)'
;MKSVTICGLLTILYSFRCAVAANDEDHDHAHDHGEHGSGFEWAGIFETPEANYLWTAQKVNGDYADPAMKLVALPATTVSQQALHDMETQGKEAMELICTPVQAGSTITPAASTCYELQFQATAWQSLFNVDASAVAGIAFFAQHL
;
A
#
# COMPACT_ATOMS: atom_id res chain seq x y z
N MET A 1 -7.57 -15.12 9.73
CA MET A 1 -6.34 -14.69 9.03
C MET A 1 -6.43 -15.11 7.57
N LYS A 2 -6.97 -14.24 6.71
CA LYS A 2 -6.89 -14.44 5.26
C LYS A 2 -5.57 -13.81 4.84
N SER A 3 -4.62 -14.64 4.41
CA SER A 3 -3.32 -14.16 3.93
C SER A 3 -3.53 -13.37 2.64
N VAL A 4 -3.31 -12.06 2.70
CA VAL A 4 -3.05 -11.26 1.50
C VAL A 4 -1.64 -11.63 1.04
N THR A 5 -1.53 -12.50 0.04
CA THR A 5 -0.27 -12.73 -0.65
C THR A 5 -0.04 -11.54 -1.58
N ILE A 6 0.59 -10.48 -1.07
CA ILE A 6 1.19 -9.44 -1.91
C ILE A 6 2.44 -10.08 -2.51
N CYS A 7 2.26 -10.77 -3.63
CA CYS A 7 3.31 -11.54 -4.29
C CYS A 7 4.43 -10.58 -4.68
N GLY A 8 5.58 -10.77 -4.02
CA GLY A 8 6.75 -9.94 -4.16
C GLY A 8 7.20 -9.82 -5.62
N LEU A 9 7.76 -8.65 -5.92
CA LEU A 9 8.67 -8.39 -7.02
C LEU A 9 9.43 -9.66 -7.43
N LEU A 10 9.13 -10.15 -8.62
CA LEU A 10 9.94 -11.14 -9.28
C LEU A 10 11.24 -10.48 -9.76
N THR A 11 12.32 -10.53 -8.97
CA THR A 11 13.68 -10.50 -9.54
C THR A 11 14.74 -11.22 -8.72
N ILE A 12 15.41 -12.10 -9.44
CA ILE A 12 16.60 -12.93 -9.21
C ILE A 12 17.71 -12.21 -8.41
N LEU A 13 18.23 -12.90 -7.38
CA LEU A 13 19.51 -12.70 -6.68
C LEU A 13 19.94 -11.23 -6.39
N TYR A 14 19.38 -10.59 -5.37
CA TYR A 14 20.11 -9.69 -4.44
C TYR A 14 19.23 -9.51 -3.19
N SER A 15 19.82 -9.44 -2.01
CA SER A 15 19.11 -9.39 -0.72
C SER A 15 18.24 -8.14 -0.59
N PHE A 16 16.99 -8.18 -1.08
CA PHE A 16 16.00 -7.14 -0.90
C PHE A 16 15.68 -6.96 0.60
N ARG A 17 15.93 -5.76 1.12
CA ARG A 17 15.48 -5.37 2.45
C ARG A 17 14.05 -4.84 2.32
N CYS A 18 13.13 -5.49 3.03
CA CYS A 18 11.75 -5.07 3.17
C CYS A 18 11.36 -5.16 4.65
N ALA A 19 10.55 -4.22 5.13
CA ALA A 19 9.86 -4.34 6.40
C ALA A 19 8.35 -4.22 6.16
N VAL A 20 7.56 -5.01 6.89
CA VAL A 20 6.09 -5.07 6.77
C VAL A 20 5.49 -4.95 8.16
N ALA A 21 4.43 -4.17 8.28
CA ALA A 21 3.62 -4.03 9.50
C ALA A 21 2.14 -4.25 9.15
N ALA A 22 1.41 -4.89 10.06
CA ALA A 22 -0.05 -4.91 10.06
C ALA A 22 -0.51 -4.02 11.22
N ASN A 23 -1.44 -3.11 10.98
CA ASN A 23 -1.95 -2.23 12.03
C ASN A 23 -3.20 -2.89 12.63
N ASP A 24 -3.03 -3.66 13.71
CA ASP A 24 -4.12 -4.15 14.54
C ASP A 24 -4.41 -3.04 15.57
N GLU A 25 -5.47 -2.27 15.39
CA GLU A 25 -5.86 -1.25 16.38
C GLU A 25 -6.45 -1.94 17.63
N ASP A 26 -5.57 -2.35 18.56
CA ASP A 26 -5.93 -2.77 19.92
C ASP A 26 -5.42 -1.72 20.92
N HIS A 27 -6.30 -0.76 21.23
CA HIS A 27 -6.06 0.27 22.23
C HIS A 27 -7.10 0.17 23.35
N ASP A 28 -6.81 -0.66 24.36
CA ASP A 28 -7.41 -0.53 25.69
C ASP A 28 -6.97 0.81 26.30
N HIS A 29 -7.84 1.82 26.26
CA HIS A 29 -8.19 2.73 27.37
C HIS A 29 -9.18 3.81 26.88
N ALA A 30 -10.35 3.83 27.52
CA ALA A 30 -11.52 4.67 27.22
C ALA A 30 -11.24 6.19 27.24
N HIS A 31 -11.75 6.91 26.23
CA HIS A 31 -12.94 7.78 26.30
C HIS A 31 -13.05 8.67 25.04
N ASP A 32 -14.29 8.78 24.56
CA ASP A 32 -14.87 9.88 23.76
C ASP A 32 -14.85 9.76 22.21
N HIS A 33 -15.94 10.24 21.62
CA HIS A 33 -16.55 9.83 20.36
C HIS A 33 -15.80 10.28 19.08
N GLY A 34 -15.55 9.35 18.14
CA GLY A 34 -15.19 9.71 16.76
C GLY A 34 -14.71 8.54 15.88
N GLU A 35 -15.58 8.10 14.97
CA GLU A 35 -15.28 7.48 13.67
C GLU A 35 -14.32 6.26 13.61
N HIS A 36 -14.90 5.06 13.62
CA HIS A 36 -14.20 3.84 13.23
C HIS A 36 -13.96 3.84 11.70
N GLY A 37 -12.70 4.00 11.25
CA GLY A 37 -12.27 3.52 9.92
C GLY A 37 -11.38 4.41 9.04
N SER A 38 -10.65 5.42 9.54
CA SER A 38 -9.82 6.30 8.67
C SER A 38 -8.37 5.82 8.43
N GLY A 39 -7.94 4.73 9.06
CA GLY A 39 -6.56 4.23 8.99
C GLY A 39 -6.26 3.26 7.84
N PHE A 40 -4.97 2.96 7.67
CA PHE A 40 -4.52 1.80 6.89
C PHE A 40 -4.52 0.55 7.78
N GLU A 41 -4.66 -0.63 7.17
CA GLU A 41 -4.55 -1.91 7.88
C GLU A 41 -3.27 -2.67 7.53
N TRP A 42 -2.69 -2.37 6.38
CA TRP A 42 -1.43 -2.93 5.95
C TRP A 42 -0.43 -1.83 5.60
N ALA A 43 0.83 -2.03 6.00
CA ALA A 43 1.91 -1.17 5.60
C ALA A 43 3.18 -1.97 5.25
N GLY A 44 3.96 -1.46 4.31
CA GLY A 44 5.24 -2.06 3.94
C GLY A 44 6.19 -1.08 3.29
N ILE A 45 7.47 -1.19 3.57
CA ILE A 45 8.53 -0.34 3.02
C ILE A 45 9.56 -1.18 2.27
N PHE A 46 9.93 -0.72 1.07
CA PHE A 46 10.76 -1.47 0.13
C PHE A 46 11.83 -0.58 -0.49
N GLU A 47 13.02 -1.12 -0.70
CA GLU A 47 14.03 -0.52 -1.58
C GLU A 47 13.57 -0.63 -3.03
N THR A 48 13.86 0.40 -3.83
CA THR A 48 13.48 0.47 -5.25
C THR A 48 14.70 0.66 -6.15
N PRO A 49 15.54 -0.37 -6.34
CA PRO A 49 16.74 -0.28 -7.19
C PRO A 49 16.44 -0.07 -8.68
N GLU A 50 15.32 -0.59 -9.16
CA GLU A 50 14.78 -0.39 -10.51
C GLU A 50 13.74 0.74 -10.56
N ALA A 51 13.53 1.28 -11.77
CA ALA A 51 12.63 2.42 -11.99
C ALA A 51 11.13 2.07 -12.07
N ASN A 52 10.78 0.81 -12.33
CA ASN A 52 9.39 0.41 -12.61
C ASN A 52 9.02 -0.87 -11.86
N TYR A 53 7.86 -0.85 -11.20
CA TYR A 53 7.28 -2.03 -10.53
C TYR A 53 5.80 -2.18 -10.83
N LEU A 54 5.24 -3.29 -10.34
CA LEU A 54 3.82 -3.58 -10.39
C LEU A 54 3.26 -3.79 -8.99
N TRP A 55 2.23 -3.01 -8.65
CA TRP A 55 1.31 -3.37 -7.58
C TRP A 55 0.26 -4.32 -8.14
N THR A 56 0.08 -5.47 -7.50
CA THR A 56 -0.80 -6.54 -7.99
C THR A 56 -1.89 -6.83 -6.97
N ALA A 57 -3.16 -6.72 -7.38
CA ALA A 57 -4.31 -7.16 -6.60
C ALA A 57 -4.90 -8.43 -7.23
N GLN A 58 -4.87 -9.54 -6.48
CA GLN A 58 -5.35 -10.84 -6.94
C GLN A 58 -6.69 -11.19 -6.29
N LYS A 59 -7.53 -11.88 -7.07
CA LYS A 59 -8.79 -12.44 -6.59
C LYS A 59 -8.54 -13.63 -5.67
N VAL A 60 -9.41 -13.81 -4.68
CA VAL A 60 -9.47 -15.00 -3.84
C VAL A 60 -10.73 -15.77 -4.24
N ASN A 61 -10.59 -17.02 -4.65
CA ASN A 61 -11.69 -17.86 -5.12
C ASN A 61 -12.51 -17.26 -6.28
N GLY A 62 -11.88 -16.44 -7.13
CA GLY A 62 -12.50 -15.87 -8.32
C GLY A 62 -13.09 -14.46 -8.16
N ASP A 63 -13.11 -13.93 -6.93
CA ASP A 63 -13.65 -12.61 -6.61
C ASP A 63 -12.68 -11.74 -5.82
N TYR A 64 -12.85 -10.43 -5.95
CA TYR A 64 -12.26 -9.46 -5.03
C TYR A 64 -13.19 -9.30 -3.83
N ALA A 65 -12.62 -9.06 -2.65
CA ALA A 65 -13.44 -8.81 -1.46
C ALA A 65 -14.20 -7.48 -1.58
N ASP A 66 -13.54 -6.44 -2.09
CA ASP A 66 -14.15 -5.17 -2.49
C ASP A 66 -13.78 -4.79 -3.93
N PRO A 67 -14.59 -3.95 -4.61
CA PRO A 67 -14.31 -3.52 -5.98
C PRO A 67 -13.14 -2.51 -6.10
N ALA A 68 -12.72 -1.89 -5.02
CA ALA A 68 -11.63 -0.91 -5.00
C ALA A 68 -10.94 -0.85 -3.62
N MET A 69 -9.74 -0.27 -3.57
CA MET A 69 -8.96 -0.10 -2.34
C MET A 69 -8.21 1.23 -2.32
N LYS A 70 -8.12 1.90 -1.16
CA LYS A 70 -7.17 3.01 -1.00
C LYS A 70 -5.72 2.51 -0.89
N LEU A 71 -4.81 3.19 -1.57
CA LEU A 71 -3.37 2.99 -1.48
C LEU A 71 -2.66 4.35 -1.39
N VAL A 72 -1.81 4.48 -0.39
CA VAL A 72 -0.84 5.58 -0.26
C VAL A 72 0.54 5.02 -0.58
N ALA A 73 1.31 5.77 -1.37
CA ALA A 73 2.70 5.46 -1.69
C ALA A 73 3.57 6.68 -1.36
N LEU A 74 4.34 6.59 -0.27
CA LEU A 74 5.23 7.66 0.19
C LEU A 74 6.68 7.36 -0.22
N PRO A 75 7.44 8.36 -0.71
CA PRO A 75 8.86 8.20 -0.95
C PRO A 75 9.60 7.97 0.37
N ALA A 76 10.56 7.05 0.36
CA ALA A 76 11.42 6.76 1.50
C ALA A 76 12.90 6.86 1.13
N THR A 77 13.70 7.43 2.02
CA THR A 77 15.16 7.51 1.88
C THR A 77 15.88 6.41 2.66
N THR A 78 15.21 5.83 3.66
CA THR A 78 15.71 4.73 4.49
C THR A 78 14.67 3.63 4.55
N VAL A 79 15.07 2.39 4.28
CA VAL A 79 14.18 1.22 4.30
C VAL A 79 14.48 0.39 5.55
N SER A 80 13.64 0.53 6.56
CA SER A 80 13.72 -0.22 7.82
C SER A 80 12.37 -0.25 8.51
N GLN A 81 12.19 -1.15 9.49
CA GLN A 81 10.97 -1.18 10.29
C GLN A 81 10.75 0.11 11.08
N GLN A 82 11.81 0.70 11.63
CA GLN A 82 11.71 1.98 12.33
C GLN A 82 11.26 3.09 11.39
N ALA A 83 11.85 3.17 10.18
CA ALA A 83 11.44 4.16 9.18
C ALA A 83 9.98 3.98 8.75
N LEU A 84 9.50 2.73 8.60
CA LEU A 84 8.09 2.47 8.33
C LEU A 84 7.19 2.98 9.46
N HIS A 85 7.57 2.69 10.71
CA HIS A 85 6.83 3.14 11.90
C HIS A 85 6.79 4.67 12.01
N ASP A 86 7.92 5.34 11.79
CA ASP A 86 8.01 6.80 11.81
C ASP A 86 7.14 7.46 10.73
N MET A 87 6.81 6.73 9.65
CA MET A 87 5.96 7.19 8.54
C MET A 87 4.47 6.88 8.73
N GLU A 88 4.08 6.12 9.77
CA GLU A 88 2.68 5.70 9.96
C GLU A 88 1.73 6.88 10.11
N THR A 89 2.09 7.91 10.87
CA THR A 89 1.28 9.13 11.02
C THR A 89 1.02 9.79 9.67
N GLN A 90 2.07 9.96 8.85
CA GLN A 90 1.93 10.53 7.51
C GLN A 90 1.09 9.63 6.59
N GLY A 91 1.23 8.30 6.73
CA GLY A 91 0.38 7.33 6.03
C GLY A 91 -1.10 7.46 6.39
N LYS A 92 -1.43 7.61 7.68
CA LYS A 92 -2.81 7.83 8.17
C LYS A 92 -3.37 9.15 7.66
N GLU A 93 -2.62 10.24 7.78
CA GLU A 93 -3.04 11.56 7.26
C GLU A 93 -3.29 11.52 5.73
N ALA A 94 -2.44 10.80 4.98
CA ALA A 94 -2.62 10.65 3.54
C ALA A 94 -3.87 9.82 3.19
N MET A 95 -4.27 8.83 4.01
CA MET A 95 -5.49 8.03 3.79
C MET A 95 -6.78 8.83 3.93
N GLU A 96 -6.74 9.94 4.68
CA GLU A 96 -7.85 10.86 4.89
C GLU A 96 -8.03 11.86 3.75
N LEU A 97 -7.06 11.95 2.83
CA LEU A 97 -7.16 12.77 1.63
C LEU A 97 -8.26 12.25 0.68
N ILE A 98 -8.66 13.13 -0.24
CA ILE A 98 -9.46 12.71 -1.40
C ILE A 98 -8.56 11.87 -2.31
N CYS A 99 -8.84 10.57 -2.35
CA CYS A 99 -8.08 9.62 -3.14
C CYS A 99 -8.43 9.74 -4.62
N THR A 100 -7.41 9.73 -5.48
CA THR A 100 -7.60 9.80 -6.93
C THR A 100 -7.96 8.41 -7.46
N PRO A 101 -9.11 8.21 -8.12
CA PRO A 101 -9.45 6.94 -8.70
C PRO A 101 -8.53 6.60 -9.87
N VAL A 102 -7.97 5.39 -9.86
CA VAL A 102 -7.09 4.89 -10.92
C VAL A 102 -7.54 3.50 -11.35
N GLN A 103 -7.55 3.27 -12.66
CA GLN A 103 -7.90 1.97 -13.24
C GLN A 103 -6.68 1.05 -13.27
N ALA A 104 -6.91 -0.26 -13.33
CA ALA A 104 -5.85 -1.21 -13.69
C ALA A 104 -5.13 -0.76 -14.98
N GLY A 105 -3.80 -0.85 -14.97
CA GLY A 105 -2.90 -0.34 -16.01
C GLY A 105 -2.41 1.09 -15.80
N SER A 106 -3.03 1.86 -14.90
CA SER A 106 -2.57 3.22 -14.57
C SER A 106 -1.26 3.19 -13.76
N THR A 107 -0.62 4.36 -13.66
CA THR A 107 0.63 4.54 -12.90
C THR A 107 0.38 5.23 -11.56
N ILE A 108 0.96 4.66 -10.51
CA ILE A 108 1.11 5.20 -9.17
C ILE A 108 2.50 5.86 -9.10
N THR A 109 2.56 7.11 -8.64
CA THR A 109 3.81 7.84 -8.45
C THR A 109 3.95 8.20 -6.97
N PRO A 110 5.00 7.74 -6.28
CA PRO A 110 5.20 8.04 -4.86
C PRO A 110 5.33 9.55 -4.62
N ALA A 111 4.56 10.07 -3.68
CA ALA A 111 4.65 11.47 -3.26
C ALA A 111 4.18 11.64 -1.82
N ALA A 112 4.62 12.72 -1.16
CA ALA A 112 4.36 12.94 0.27
C ALA A 112 2.88 13.14 0.64
N SER A 113 2.02 13.46 -0.33
CA SER A 113 0.61 13.81 -0.11
C SER A 113 -0.29 13.26 -1.23
N THR A 114 -0.17 11.97 -1.51
CA THR A 114 -0.99 11.28 -2.51
C THR A 114 -1.73 10.09 -1.90
N CYS A 115 -3.03 10.02 -2.20
CA CYS A 115 -3.84 8.82 -2.03
C CYS A 115 -4.43 8.41 -3.39
N TYR A 116 -4.42 7.11 -3.66
CA TYR A 116 -5.02 6.51 -4.84
C TYR A 116 -6.17 5.60 -4.43
N GLU A 117 -7.27 5.63 -5.16
CA GLU A 117 -8.31 4.60 -5.07
C GLU A 117 -8.13 3.66 -6.26
N LEU A 118 -7.58 2.48 -5.98
CA LEU A 118 -7.31 1.46 -6.98
C LEU A 118 -8.61 0.77 -7.37
N GLN A 119 -9.10 0.99 -8.59
CA GLN A 119 -10.32 0.35 -9.08
C GLN A 119 -9.97 -0.99 -9.72
N PHE A 120 -10.49 -2.08 -9.15
CA PHE A 120 -10.17 -3.42 -9.61
C PHE A 120 -10.98 -3.81 -10.84
N GLN A 121 -10.29 -4.50 -11.75
CA GLN A 121 -10.87 -5.02 -12.97
C GLN A 121 -11.55 -6.37 -12.69
N ALA A 122 -12.86 -6.34 -12.41
CA ALA A 122 -13.64 -7.53 -12.08
C ALA A 122 -13.62 -8.64 -13.16
N THR A 123 -13.39 -8.29 -14.43
CA THR A 123 -13.31 -9.25 -15.55
C THR A 123 -11.94 -9.90 -15.71
N ALA A 124 -10.90 -9.37 -15.06
CA ALA A 124 -9.57 -9.93 -15.06
C ALA A 124 -9.37 -10.86 -13.87
N TRP A 125 -8.39 -11.76 -13.98
CA TRP A 125 -7.99 -12.66 -12.88
C TRP A 125 -7.16 -11.93 -11.80
N GLN A 126 -6.51 -10.83 -12.19
CA GLN A 126 -5.82 -9.90 -11.31
C GLN A 126 -5.87 -8.48 -11.90
N SER A 127 -5.64 -7.48 -11.06
CA SER A 127 -5.53 -6.07 -11.44
C SER A 127 -4.08 -5.66 -11.21
N LEU A 128 -3.48 -5.04 -12.21
CA LEU A 128 -2.09 -4.59 -12.19
C LEU A 128 -2.06 -3.08 -12.25
N PHE A 129 -1.23 -2.46 -11.42
CA PHE A 129 -0.99 -1.01 -11.42
C PHE A 129 0.51 -0.78 -11.51
N ASN A 130 0.94 0.09 -12.42
CA ASN A 130 2.34 0.43 -12.55
C ASN A 130 2.75 1.31 -11.35
N VAL A 131 3.97 1.14 -10.87
CA VAL A 131 4.58 2.01 -9.87
C VAL A 131 5.83 2.61 -10.48
N ASP A 132 5.84 3.93 -10.64
CA ASP A 132 7.01 4.69 -11.10
C ASP A 132 7.90 5.01 -9.90
N ALA A 133 9.03 4.31 -9.81
CA ALA A 133 10.03 4.50 -8.77
C ALA A 133 11.29 5.22 -9.28
N SER A 134 11.26 5.76 -10.50
CA SER A 134 12.44 6.35 -11.16
C SER A 134 13.09 7.49 -10.38
N ALA A 135 12.33 8.16 -9.50
CA ALA A 135 12.76 9.31 -8.72
C ALA A 135 13.00 9.01 -7.22
N VAL A 136 12.87 7.75 -6.77
CA VAL A 136 12.90 7.41 -5.34
C VAL A 136 13.77 6.18 -5.06
N ALA A 137 14.47 6.18 -3.92
CA ALA A 137 15.33 5.06 -3.50
C ALA A 137 14.57 3.96 -2.74
N GLY A 138 13.42 4.31 -2.17
CA GLY A 138 12.49 3.38 -1.55
C GLY A 138 11.08 3.95 -1.50
N ILE A 139 10.11 3.10 -1.21
CA ILE A 139 8.70 3.46 -1.11
C ILE A 139 8.10 2.78 0.13
N ALA A 140 7.37 3.56 0.94
CA ALA A 140 6.48 3.06 1.96
C ALA A 140 5.04 3.07 1.43
N PHE A 141 4.40 1.91 1.43
CA PHE A 141 3.02 1.72 1.04
C PHE A 141 2.14 1.54 2.27
N PHE A 142 0.97 2.15 2.24
CA PHE A 142 -0.09 1.97 3.23
C PHE A 142 -1.36 1.65 2.47
N ALA A 143 -2.09 0.60 2.87
CA ALA A 143 -3.26 0.10 2.17
C ALA A 143 -4.44 -0.11 3.12
N GLN A 144 -5.64 0.19 2.62
CA GLN A 144 -6.91 -0.14 3.27
C GLN A 144 -7.17 -1.66 3.23
N HIS A 145 -8.02 -2.18 4.13
CA HIS A 145 -8.54 -3.54 4.02
C HIS A 145 -9.15 -3.86 2.65
N LEU A 146 -9.14 -5.16 2.34
CA LEU A 146 -10.00 -5.83 1.38
C LEU A 146 -10.52 -7.14 1.98
#